data_AF-A0A7Y5VYW0-F1
#
_entry.id   AF-A0A7Y5VYW0-F1
#
_cell.length_a   1.000
_cell.length_b   1.000
_cell.length_c   1.000
_cell.angle_alpha   90.00
_cell.angle_beta   90.00
_cell.angle_gamma   90.00
#
_symmetry.space_group_name_H-M   'P 1'
#
loop_
_entity.id
_entity.type
_entity.pdbx_description
1 polymer ?
#
loop_
_entity_poly.entity_id
_entity_poly.type
_entity_poly.pdbx_seq_one_letter_code
_entity_poly.pdbx_strand_id
1 'polypeptide(L)'
;MNATLNLATRRTLVAPLAAGLLVSAALFAQGCTGYHSYPPIKGSMASTNPNSPPVDEIMIVSLDWVTTRYPVGGTVISGETPEFAINLPRGVRKSVYEYVAEKVSDRARPLTPDNADTIPVYHIAELWVRDGLAKVTVLRPAYELGPAPDGKPVYQGITLRIEGGLHPWRVVRHQVWEVGTVQLPELYYCPGSEPPPPPPEPPADAAYEPVKPPEPPTPSAVAPE
;
A
#
# COMPACT_ATOMS: atom_id res chain seq x y z
N MET A 1 -31.42 -76.55 24.50
CA MET A 1 -30.05 -76.27 24.02
C MET A 1 -29.90 -74.77 24.00
N ASN A 2 -29.23 -74.22 25.03
CA ASN A 2 -29.11 -72.78 25.28
C ASN A 2 -27.80 -72.26 24.72
N ALA A 3 -27.83 -71.21 23.90
CA ALA A 3 -26.66 -70.47 23.48
C ALA A 3 -26.85 -68.99 23.83
N THR A 4 -26.27 -68.58 24.95
CA THR A 4 -26.17 -67.19 25.41
C THR A 4 -24.85 -66.60 24.89
N LEU A 5 -24.94 -65.65 23.95
CA LEU A 5 -23.79 -64.86 23.50
C LEU A 5 -23.65 -63.62 24.39
N ASN A 6 -22.61 -63.60 25.22
CA ASN A 6 -22.18 -62.43 25.99
C ASN A 6 -21.43 -61.45 25.08
N LEU A 7 -22.01 -60.28 24.82
CA LEU A 7 -21.34 -59.18 24.13
C LEU A 7 -20.59 -58.32 25.16
N ALA A 8 -19.28 -58.55 25.31
CA ALA A 8 -18.42 -57.75 26.17
C ALA A 8 -18.14 -56.37 25.52
N THR A 9 -18.76 -55.33 26.06
CA THR A 9 -18.53 -53.93 25.69
C THR A 9 -17.15 -53.47 26.17
N ARG A 10 -16.18 -53.38 25.26
CA ARG A 10 -14.91 -52.67 25.52
C ARG A 10 -15.11 -51.17 25.27
N ARG A 11 -15.27 -50.40 26.34
CA ARG A 11 -15.16 -48.93 26.31
C ARG A 11 -13.67 -48.55 26.28
N THR A 12 -13.19 -48.16 25.11
CA THR A 12 -11.85 -47.60 24.94
C THR A 12 -11.87 -46.13 25.37
N LEU A 13 -11.25 -45.82 26.51
CA LEU A 13 -10.96 -44.46 26.97
C LEU A 13 -9.80 -43.90 26.15
N VAL A 14 -10.08 -43.04 25.17
CA VAL A 14 -9.06 -42.19 24.50
C VAL A 14 -9.63 -40.78 24.33
N ALA A 15 -9.53 -39.96 25.37
CA ALA A 15 -9.76 -38.51 25.31
C ALA A 15 -9.12 -37.90 26.57
N PRO A 16 -7.92 -37.27 26.47
CA PRO A 16 -7.90 -35.81 26.35
C PRO A 16 -6.57 -35.23 25.79
N LEU A 17 -6.23 -35.43 24.51
CA LEU A 17 -5.02 -34.83 23.91
C LEU A 17 -5.30 -33.92 22.69
N ALA A 18 -6.53 -33.92 22.18
CA ALA A 18 -6.90 -33.11 21.00
C ALA A 18 -7.35 -31.68 21.34
N ALA A 19 -7.75 -31.39 22.59
CA ALA A 19 -8.29 -30.08 22.97
C ALA A 19 -7.21 -29.00 23.22
N GLY A 20 -5.97 -29.39 23.55
CA GLY A 20 -4.89 -28.44 23.83
C GLY A 20 -4.28 -27.81 22.56
N LEU A 21 -4.27 -28.52 21.44
CA LEU A 21 -3.63 -28.04 20.21
C LEU A 21 -4.46 -27.00 19.44
N LEU A 22 -5.79 -27.05 19.57
CA LEU A 22 -6.70 -26.12 18.88
C LEU A 22 -6.74 -24.72 19.52
N VAL A 23 -6.45 -24.60 20.80
CA VAL A 23 -6.40 -23.29 21.49
C VAL A 23 -5.12 -22.53 21.16
N SER A 24 -3.99 -23.23 20.94
CA SER A 24 -2.71 -22.61 20.62
C SER A 24 -2.65 -22.05 19.19
N ALA A 25 -3.38 -22.63 18.23
CA ALA A 25 -3.38 -22.15 16.83
C ALA A 25 -4.20 -20.86 16.62
N ALA A 26 -5.23 -20.61 17.43
CA ALA A 26 -6.09 -19.43 17.29
C ALA A 26 -5.43 -18.12 17.74
N LEU A 27 -4.41 -18.18 18.61
CA LEU A 27 -3.74 -16.99 19.14
C LEU A 27 -2.68 -16.40 18.18
N PHE A 28 -2.19 -17.17 17.20
CA PHE A 28 -1.19 -16.69 16.23
C PHE A 28 -1.79 -16.10 14.94
N ALA A 29 -3.11 -16.21 14.74
CA ALA A 29 -3.77 -15.67 13.54
C ALA A 29 -4.05 -14.15 13.60
N GLN A 30 -3.74 -13.47 14.72
CA GLN A 30 -3.99 -12.02 14.87
C GLN A 30 -2.77 -11.12 14.61
N GLY A 31 -1.67 -11.67 14.07
CA GLY A 31 -0.37 -10.98 14.05
C GLY A 31 0.03 -10.24 12.77
N CYS A 32 -0.78 -10.22 11.71
CA CYS A 32 -0.33 -9.70 10.39
C CYS A 32 -1.14 -8.49 9.89
N THR A 33 -1.68 -7.63 10.76
CA THR A 33 -2.27 -6.36 10.30
C THR A 33 -1.18 -5.31 10.13
N GLY A 34 -0.71 -5.16 8.89
CA GLY A 34 0.26 -4.13 8.51
C GLY A 34 -0.32 -2.73 8.74
N TYR A 35 0.40 -1.90 9.49
CA TYR A 35 0.16 -0.47 9.59
C TYR A 35 0.88 0.21 8.44
N HIS A 36 0.19 1.03 7.63
CA HIS A 36 0.82 1.77 6.55
C HIS A 36 0.43 3.25 6.55
N SER A 37 1.39 4.14 6.27
CA SER A 37 1.11 5.58 6.14
C SER A 37 1.98 6.24 5.08
N TYR A 38 1.35 7.00 4.19
CA TYR A 38 1.95 7.89 3.23
C TYR A 38 1.22 9.26 3.25
N PRO A 39 1.93 10.39 3.26
CA PRO A 39 3.37 10.49 3.48
C PRO A 39 3.78 9.94 4.87
N PRO A 40 5.06 9.62 5.10
CA PRO A 40 5.52 9.12 6.40
C PRO A 40 5.22 10.11 7.54
N ILE A 41 4.57 9.63 8.60
CA ILE A 41 4.33 10.42 9.81
C ILE A 41 5.50 10.22 10.77
N LYS A 42 6.18 11.31 11.17
CA LYS A 42 7.31 11.25 12.11
C LYS A 42 6.87 10.60 13.43
N GLY A 43 7.60 9.56 13.85
CA GLY A 43 7.33 8.82 15.09
C GLY A 43 6.27 7.72 14.97
N SER A 44 5.71 7.47 13.78
CA SER A 44 4.83 6.33 13.53
C SER A 44 5.64 5.04 13.38
N MET A 45 5.19 3.95 14.01
CA MET A 45 5.70 2.59 13.77
C MET A 45 5.07 1.93 12.52
N ALA A 46 4.29 2.68 11.73
CA ALA A 46 3.69 2.17 10.50
C ALA A 46 4.76 1.89 9.43
N SER A 47 4.66 0.75 8.76
CA SER A 47 5.41 0.45 7.55
C SER A 47 5.11 1.48 6.47
N THR A 48 6.14 2.14 5.95
CA THR A 48 5.99 3.20 4.94
C THR A 48 6.15 2.68 3.52
N ASN A 49 6.24 1.36 3.32
CA ASN A 49 6.43 0.77 1.99
C ASN A 49 5.10 0.83 1.19
N PRO A 50 5.01 1.61 0.11
CA PRO A 50 3.79 1.67 -0.69
C PRO A 50 3.59 0.42 -1.58
N ASN A 51 4.56 -0.50 -1.61
CA ASN A 51 4.54 -1.72 -2.44
C ASN A 51 4.10 -2.97 -1.67
N SER A 52 3.82 -2.86 -0.38
CA SER A 52 3.36 -3.99 0.42
C SER A 52 1.85 -4.18 0.27
N PRO A 53 1.35 -5.42 0.16
CA PRO A 53 -0.07 -5.68 0.28
C PRO A 53 -0.61 -5.19 1.63
N PRO A 54 -1.84 -4.62 1.70
CA PRO A 54 -2.82 -4.48 0.61
C PRO A 54 -2.84 -3.06 -0.02
N VAL A 55 -1.71 -2.35 -0.03
CA VAL A 55 -1.67 -0.92 -0.41
C VAL A 55 -2.07 -0.71 -1.88
N ASP A 56 -1.66 -1.61 -2.77
CA ASP A 56 -2.02 -1.61 -4.19
C ASP A 56 -3.52 -1.73 -4.43
N GLU A 57 -4.20 -2.68 -3.78
CA GLU A 57 -5.66 -2.83 -3.85
C GLU A 57 -6.40 -1.57 -3.38
N ILE A 58 -5.90 -0.94 -2.31
CA ILE A 58 -6.46 0.29 -1.76
C ILE A 58 -6.28 1.45 -2.73
N MET A 59 -5.13 1.56 -3.41
CA MET A 59 -4.91 2.57 -4.46
C MET A 59 -5.88 2.39 -5.62
N ILE A 60 -6.07 1.14 -6.07
CA ILE A 60 -6.99 0.79 -7.17
C ILE A 60 -8.42 1.19 -6.82
N VAL A 61 -8.95 0.71 -5.68
CA VAL A 61 -10.33 1.00 -5.26
C VAL A 61 -10.56 2.51 -5.08
N SER A 62 -9.56 3.23 -4.60
CA SER A 62 -9.67 4.68 -4.38
C SER A 62 -9.75 5.45 -5.69
N LEU A 63 -8.84 5.15 -6.63
CA LEU A 63 -8.76 5.82 -7.92
C LEU A 63 -9.95 5.45 -8.82
N ASP A 64 -10.36 4.18 -8.87
CA ASP A 64 -11.55 3.75 -9.60
C ASP A 64 -12.80 4.49 -9.11
N TRP A 65 -13.02 4.51 -7.79
CA TRP A 65 -14.19 5.20 -7.21
C TRP A 65 -14.21 6.69 -7.55
N VAL A 66 -13.06 7.37 -7.43
CA VAL A 66 -12.97 8.82 -7.68
C VAL A 66 -13.09 9.15 -9.15
N THR A 67 -12.42 8.41 -10.04
CA THR A 67 -12.44 8.67 -11.48
C THR A 67 -13.79 8.32 -12.11
N THR A 68 -14.50 7.34 -11.56
CA THR A 68 -15.88 7.01 -11.94
C THR A 68 -16.87 8.09 -11.51
N ARG A 69 -16.74 8.60 -10.28
CA ARG A 69 -17.69 9.59 -9.75
C ARG A 69 -17.41 11.02 -10.21
N TYR A 70 -16.15 11.34 -10.46
CA TYR A 70 -15.68 12.65 -10.86
C TYR A 70 -14.80 12.56 -12.10
N PRO A 71 -15.37 12.21 -13.28
CA PRO A 71 -14.60 12.10 -14.50
C PRO A 71 -14.06 13.44 -14.97
N VAL A 72 -12.91 13.39 -15.63
CA VAL A 72 -12.30 14.52 -16.33
C VAL A 72 -13.21 15.06 -17.44
N GLY A 73 -13.37 16.39 -17.50
CA GLY A 73 -14.14 17.06 -18.56
C GLY A 73 -15.63 17.28 -18.28
N GLY A 74 -16.14 16.93 -17.10
CA GLY A 74 -17.59 16.98 -16.83
C GLY A 74 -18.36 15.95 -17.65
N THR A 75 -19.70 15.92 -17.51
CA THR A 75 -20.59 14.93 -18.16
C THR A 75 -20.21 14.72 -19.62
N VAL A 76 -19.83 13.50 -19.99
CA VAL A 76 -19.36 13.07 -21.33
C VAL A 76 -20.19 13.71 -22.47
N ILE A 77 -19.71 14.83 -23.04
CA ILE A 77 -20.47 15.58 -24.06
C ILE A 77 -20.34 14.93 -25.46
N SER A 78 -19.32 14.09 -25.68
CA SER A 78 -18.97 13.56 -27.02
C SER A 78 -18.81 12.03 -27.09
N GLY A 79 -19.32 11.29 -26.10
CA GLY A 79 -19.21 9.82 -26.05
C GLY A 79 -17.83 9.26 -25.69
N GLU A 80 -16.76 10.04 -25.81
CA GLU A 80 -15.41 9.65 -25.41
C GLU A 80 -15.03 10.30 -24.08
N THR A 81 -14.71 9.48 -23.08
CA THR A 81 -14.17 9.98 -21.81
C THR A 81 -12.66 10.12 -21.95
N PRO A 82 -12.03 11.28 -21.66
CA PRO A 82 -10.62 11.48 -21.93
C PRO A 82 -9.72 10.53 -21.13
N GLU A 83 -8.53 10.25 -21.66
CA GLU A 83 -7.46 9.59 -20.90
C GLU A 83 -7.01 10.46 -19.73
N PHE A 84 -6.43 9.83 -18.71
CA PHE A 84 -5.87 10.52 -17.55
C PHE A 84 -4.64 9.78 -17.02
N ALA A 85 -3.70 10.54 -16.46
CA ALA A 85 -2.58 10.00 -15.73
C ALA A 85 -2.93 9.82 -14.25
N ILE A 86 -2.28 8.86 -13.59
CA ILE A 86 -2.32 8.70 -12.13
C ILE A 86 -0.93 8.98 -11.56
N ASN A 87 -0.86 9.83 -10.54
CA ASN A 87 0.33 10.09 -9.75
C ASN A 87 0.24 9.32 -8.42
N LEU A 88 1.01 8.24 -8.32
CA LEU A 88 1.03 7.36 -7.15
C LEU A 88 2.06 7.83 -6.10
N PRO A 89 1.97 7.32 -4.86
CA PRO A 89 2.94 7.62 -3.82
C PRO A 89 4.40 7.39 -4.25
N ARG A 90 5.30 8.26 -3.78
CA ARG A 90 6.74 8.09 -4.04
C ARG A 90 7.21 6.74 -3.51
N GLY A 91 8.01 6.05 -4.32
CA GLY A 91 8.59 4.75 -3.99
C GLY A 91 7.75 3.57 -4.46
N VAL A 92 6.61 3.80 -5.11
CA VAL A 92 5.89 2.74 -5.84
C VAL A 92 6.76 2.26 -7.00
N ARG A 93 7.00 0.95 -7.04
CA ARG A 93 7.80 0.30 -8.08
C ARG A 93 7.05 0.24 -9.41
N LYS A 94 7.79 0.15 -10.51
CA LYS A 94 7.23 0.16 -11.87
C LYS A 94 6.10 -0.86 -12.03
N SER A 95 6.36 -2.11 -11.66
CA SER A 95 5.36 -3.19 -11.78
C SER A 95 4.05 -2.91 -11.04
N VAL A 96 4.10 -2.30 -9.85
CA VAL A 96 2.88 -1.92 -9.08
C VAL A 96 2.22 -0.71 -9.71
N TYR A 97 3.00 0.26 -10.21
CA TYR A 97 2.47 1.45 -10.86
C TYR A 97 1.64 1.10 -12.10
N GLU A 98 2.21 0.27 -12.97
CA GLU A 98 1.57 -0.20 -14.20
C GLU A 98 0.34 -1.06 -13.87
N TYR A 99 0.46 -1.97 -12.89
CA TYR A 99 -0.66 -2.79 -12.43
C TYR A 99 -1.82 -1.95 -11.90
N VAL A 100 -1.55 -0.94 -11.07
CA VAL A 100 -2.59 -0.05 -10.54
C VAL A 100 -3.26 0.72 -11.68
N ALA A 101 -2.49 1.27 -12.63
CA ALA A 101 -3.06 1.95 -13.78
C ALA A 101 -3.99 1.05 -14.59
N GLU A 102 -3.53 -0.16 -14.93
CA GLU A 102 -4.32 -1.16 -15.66
C GLU A 102 -5.64 -1.51 -14.93
N LYS A 103 -5.60 -1.68 -13.61
CA LYS A 103 -6.77 -2.08 -12.83
C LYS A 103 -7.74 -0.96 -12.51
N VAL A 104 -7.30 0.29 -12.55
CA VAL A 104 -8.19 1.46 -12.33
C VAL A 104 -9.10 1.67 -13.52
N SER A 105 -8.56 1.70 -14.74
CA SER A 105 -9.35 1.91 -15.96
C SER A 105 -8.50 1.67 -17.21
N ASP A 106 -9.11 1.22 -18.30
CA ASP A 106 -8.47 1.17 -19.63
C ASP A 106 -7.97 2.54 -20.12
N ARG A 107 -8.45 3.64 -19.52
CA ARG A 107 -8.07 5.03 -19.82
C ARG A 107 -6.98 5.59 -18.90
N ALA A 108 -6.68 4.89 -17.80
CA ALA A 108 -5.64 5.32 -16.88
C ALA A 108 -4.27 5.04 -17.50
N ARG A 109 -3.35 5.98 -17.32
CA ARG A 109 -1.97 5.87 -17.76
C ARG A 109 -1.03 6.08 -16.58
N PRO A 110 0.08 5.33 -16.47
CA PRO A 110 1.16 5.70 -15.56
C PRO A 110 1.64 7.11 -15.86
N LEU A 111 1.97 7.91 -14.83
CA LEU A 111 2.51 9.25 -15.04
C LEU A 111 3.91 9.16 -15.67
N THR A 112 4.12 9.86 -16.77
CA THR A 112 5.40 10.02 -17.45
C THR A 112 5.70 11.50 -17.67
N PRO A 113 6.97 11.89 -17.92
CA PRO A 113 7.29 13.28 -18.25
C PRO A 113 6.50 13.80 -19.47
N ASP A 114 6.24 12.93 -20.44
CA ASP A 114 5.54 13.29 -21.68
C ASP A 114 4.03 13.55 -21.45
N ASN A 115 3.42 12.93 -20.44
CA ASN A 115 1.98 13.03 -20.20
C ASN A 115 1.57 13.95 -19.05
N ALA A 116 2.51 14.38 -18.20
CA ALA A 116 2.21 15.12 -16.98
C ALA A 116 1.51 16.47 -17.17
N ASP A 117 1.81 17.17 -18.27
CA ASP A 117 1.20 18.47 -18.59
C ASP A 117 0.20 18.37 -19.77
N THR A 118 0.04 17.20 -20.39
CA THR A 118 -0.78 17.03 -21.60
C THR A 118 -2.14 16.40 -21.32
N ILE A 119 -2.23 15.52 -20.31
CA ILE A 119 -3.49 14.90 -19.89
C ILE A 119 -3.77 15.20 -18.41
N PRO A 120 -5.05 15.15 -17.99
CA PRO A 120 -5.39 15.35 -16.58
C PRO A 120 -4.69 14.34 -15.67
N VAL A 121 -4.26 14.78 -14.49
CA VAL A 121 -3.58 13.92 -13.51
C VAL A 121 -4.44 13.76 -12.27
N TYR A 122 -4.64 12.53 -11.79
CA TYR A 122 -5.19 12.28 -10.45
C TYR A 122 -4.05 11.93 -9.49
N HIS A 123 -4.07 12.45 -8.28
CA HIS A 123 -2.98 12.24 -7.32
C HIS A 123 -3.47 11.51 -6.09
N ILE A 124 -2.73 10.49 -5.65
CA ILE A 124 -2.88 9.99 -4.27
C ILE A 124 -2.02 10.87 -3.36
N ALA A 125 -2.68 11.74 -2.60
CA ALA A 125 -2.01 12.69 -1.70
C ALA A 125 -1.72 12.08 -0.32
N GLU A 126 -2.65 11.27 0.19
CA GLU A 126 -2.50 10.57 1.47
C GLU A 126 -3.02 9.15 1.36
N LEU A 127 -2.37 8.21 2.03
CA LEU A 127 -2.82 6.84 2.19
C LEU A 127 -2.47 6.35 3.59
N TRP A 128 -3.46 5.85 4.32
CA TRP A 128 -3.28 5.28 5.65
C TRP A 128 -4.06 3.98 5.74
N VAL A 129 -3.43 2.94 6.28
CA VAL A 129 -4.02 1.60 6.44
C VAL A 129 -3.76 1.10 7.84
N ARG A 130 -4.82 0.59 8.48
CA ARG A 130 -4.77 0.00 9.82
C ARG A 130 -5.93 -0.97 10.01
N ASP A 131 -5.62 -2.20 10.42
CA ASP A 131 -6.60 -3.17 10.94
C ASP A 131 -7.88 -3.33 10.08
N GLY A 132 -7.72 -3.42 8.76
CA GLY A 132 -8.84 -3.55 7.80
C GLY A 132 -9.59 -2.25 7.50
N LEU A 133 -9.12 -1.11 8.03
CA LEU A 133 -9.57 0.22 7.70
C LEU A 133 -8.49 0.93 6.88
N ALA A 134 -8.91 1.72 5.90
CA ALA A 134 -8.03 2.62 5.19
C ALA A 134 -8.65 4.00 5.00
N LYS A 135 -7.78 5.00 4.97
CA LYS A 135 -8.12 6.39 4.66
C LYS A 135 -7.22 6.81 3.50
N VAL A 136 -7.81 7.19 2.38
CA VAL A 136 -7.06 7.63 1.20
C VAL A 136 -7.58 8.98 0.76
N THR A 137 -6.69 9.92 0.49
CA THR A 137 -7.05 11.22 -0.08
C THR A 137 -6.57 11.27 -1.52
N VAL A 138 -7.52 11.37 -2.46
CA VAL A 138 -7.25 11.54 -3.88
C VAL A 138 -7.52 12.99 -4.27
N LEU A 139 -6.58 13.63 -4.94
CA LEU A 139 -6.81 14.93 -5.57
C LEU A 139 -7.23 14.70 -7.01
N ARG A 140 -8.39 15.26 -7.37
CA ARG A 140 -8.89 15.29 -8.75
C ARG A 140 -8.67 16.66 -9.38
N PRO A 141 -8.50 16.74 -10.70
CA PRO A 141 -8.60 18.00 -11.41
C PRO A 141 -10.08 18.44 -11.49
N ALA A 142 -10.35 19.65 -11.02
CA ALA A 142 -11.68 20.24 -10.90
C ALA A 142 -11.90 21.32 -11.99
N TYR A 143 -11.95 20.88 -13.25
CA TYR A 143 -12.09 21.76 -14.41
C TYR A 143 -13.35 22.63 -14.38
N GLU A 144 -14.41 22.19 -13.69
CA GLU A 144 -15.66 22.93 -13.51
C GLU A 144 -15.49 24.23 -12.71
N LEU A 145 -14.38 24.36 -11.97
CA LEU A 145 -14.07 25.57 -11.20
C LEU A 145 -13.26 26.59 -12.00
N GLY A 146 -12.96 26.28 -13.27
CA GLY A 146 -12.08 27.07 -14.12
C GLY A 146 -10.59 26.87 -13.80
N PRO A 147 -9.70 27.47 -14.61
CA PRO A 147 -8.27 27.43 -14.35
C PRO A 147 -7.90 28.27 -13.13
N ALA A 148 -6.85 27.88 -12.43
CA ALA A 148 -6.20 28.71 -11.43
C ALA A 148 -5.58 29.96 -12.11
N PRO A 149 -5.20 31.00 -11.34
CA PRO A 149 -4.58 32.21 -11.89
C PRO A 149 -3.31 31.97 -12.72
N ASP A 150 -2.64 30.84 -12.50
CA ASP A 150 -1.46 30.38 -13.25
C ASP A 150 -1.80 29.59 -14.53
N GLY A 151 -3.09 29.46 -14.86
CA GLY A 151 -3.59 28.70 -16.01
C GLY A 151 -3.66 27.18 -15.78
N LYS A 152 -3.26 26.67 -14.61
CA LYS A 152 -3.26 25.24 -14.31
C LYS A 152 -4.61 24.75 -13.80
N PRO A 153 -4.91 23.43 -13.90
CA PRO A 153 -6.11 22.88 -13.30
C PRO A 153 -6.09 23.08 -11.78
N VAL A 154 -7.23 23.48 -11.25
CA VAL A 154 -7.47 23.53 -9.81
C VAL A 154 -7.68 22.11 -9.29
N TYR A 155 -7.08 21.77 -8.16
CA TYR A 155 -7.21 20.45 -7.54
C TYR A 155 -8.16 20.46 -6.34
N GLN A 156 -9.05 19.47 -6.32
CA GLN A 156 -9.99 19.24 -5.23
C GLN A 156 -9.70 17.91 -4.55
N GLY A 157 -9.59 17.91 -3.22
CA GLY A 157 -9.34 16.70 -2.44
C GLY A 157 -10.60 15.91 -2.12
N ILE A 158 -10.52 14.60 -2.25
CA ILE A 158 -11.57 13.65 -1.88
C ILE A 158 -10.94 12.62 -0.95
N THR A 159 -11.29 12.68 0.33
CA THR A 159 -10.89 11.66 1.30
C THR A 159 -11.92 10.54 1.35
N LEU A 160 -11.48 9.32 1.10
CA LEU A 160 -12.24 8.09 1.19
C LEU A 160 -11.94 7.38 2.51
N ARG A 161 -12.97 6.82 3.13
CA ARG A 161 -12.84 5.77 4.14
C ARG A 161 -13.20 4.44 3.49
N ILE A 162 -12.33 3.47 3.66
CA ILE A 162 -12.38 2.18 2.97
C ILE A 162 -12.29 1.09 4.04
N GLU A 163 -13.14 0.08 3.92
CA GLU A 163 -13.16 -1.09 4.80
C GLU A 163 -12.83 -2.34 3.99
N GLY A 164 -12.03 -3.23 4.56
CA GLY A 164 -11.60 -4.48 3.96
C GLY A 164 -10.93 -5.41 4.98
N GLY A 165 -9.82 -6.04 4.59
CA GLY A 165 -9.12 -7.03 5.40
C GLY A 165 -9.59 -8.44 5.08
N LEU A 166 -10.53 -8.98 5.86
CA LEU A 166 -11.11 -10.31 5.60
C LEU A 166 -12.14 -10.33 4.46
N HIS A 167 -12.54 -9.15 3.98
CA HIS A 167 -13.46 -8.96 2.88
C HIS A 167 -12.80 -8.05 1.83
N PRO A 168 -13.25 -8.09 0.56
CA PRO A 168 -12.80 -7.16 -0.46
C PRO A 168 -12.92 -5.70 0.00
N TRP A 169 -11.89 -4.91 -0.28
CA TRP A 169 -11.86 -3.48 0.05
C TRP A 169 -12.98 -2.73 -0.69
N ARG A 170 -13.73 -1.91 0.04
CA ARG A 170 -14.79 -1.08 -0.52
C ARG A 170 -14.86 0.29 0.16
N VAL A 171 -15.20 1.31 -0.60
CA VAL A 171 -15.44 2.66 -0.08
C VAL A 171 -16.75 2.67 0.71
N VAL A 172 -16.70 3.07 1.98
CA VAL A 172 -17.89 3.17 2.86
C VAL A 172 -18.31 4.61 3.13
N ARG A 173 -17.39 5.56 2.98
CA ARG A 173 -17.66 6.99 3.15
C ARG A 173 -16.67 7.80 2.33
N HIS A 174 -17.10 8.97 1.90
CA HIS A 174 -16.21 9.98 1.33
C HIS A 174 -16.46 11.36 1.96
N GLN A 175 -15.48 12.23 1.84
CA GLN A 175 -15.53 13.64 2.18
C GLN A 175 -14.87 14.42 1.06
N VAL A 176 -15.57 15.42 0.54
CA VAL A 176 -15.03 16.37 -0.43
C VAL A 176 -14.47 17.56 0.35
N TRP A 177 -13.27 17.99 -0.01
CA TRP A 177 -12.60 19.15 0.58
C TRP A 177 -12.73 20.37 -0.30
N GLU A 178 -12.69 21.54 0.32
CA GLU A 178 -12.52 22.80 -0.39
C GLU A 178 -11.17 22.81 -1.12
N VAL A 179 -11.14 23.46 -2.28
CA VAL A 179 -9.92 23.63 -3.07
C VAL A 179 -8.80 24.23 -2.22
N GLY A 180 -7.58 23.69 -2.38
CA GLY A 180 -6.40 24.16 -1.66
C GLY A 180 -6.31 23.70 -0.19
N THR A 181 -7.32 23.00 0.34
CA THR A 181 -7.24 22.43 1.70
C THR A 181 -6.20 21.30 1.78
N VAL A 182 -6.14 20.47 0.74
CA VAL A 182 -5.20 19.36 0.65
C VAL A 182 -4.03 19.80 -0.23
N GLN A 183 -2.80 19.64 0.27
CA GLN A 183 -1.60 19.99 -0.47
C GLN A 183 -1.41 19.06 -1.67
N LEU A 184 -1.11 19.65 -2.84
CA LEU A 184 -0.76 18.89 -4.04
C LEU A 184 0.58 18.18 -3.82
N PRO A 185 0.65 16.84 -3.96
CA PRO A 185 1.91 16.12 -3.82
C PRO A 185 2.82 16.37 -5.02
N GLU A 186 4.12 16.21 -4.81
CA GLU A 186 5.12 16.22 -5.87
C GLU A 186 4.79 15.15 -6.93
N LEU A 187 5.11 15.44 -8.20
CA LEU A 187 4.98 14.46 -9.27
C LEU A 187 5.98 13.32 -9.06
N TYR A 188 5.48 12.09 -9.05
CA TYR A 188 6.29 10.88 -9.04
C TYR A 188 6.04 10.11 -10.34
N TYR A 189 6.97 10.31 -11.28
CA TYR A 189 6.97 9.63 -12.56
C TYR A 189 7.18 8.13 -12.38
N CYS A 190 6.46 7.33 -13.17
CA CYS A 190 6.64 5.89 -13.23
C CYS A 190 8.13 5.57 -13.53
N PRO A 191 8.79 4.75 -12.69
CA PRO A 191 10.19 4.40 -12.91
C PRO A 191 10.39 3.71 -14.27
N GLY A 192 11.46 4.07 -14.99
CA GLY A 192 11.77 3.46 -16.29
C GLY A 192 12.08 1.96 -16.22
N SER A 193 12.65 1.51 -15.10
CA SER A 193 12.99 0.11 -14.81
C SER A 193 12.61 -0.28 -13.39
N GLU A 194 12.39 -1.57 -13.18
CA GLU A 194 12.24 -2.14 -11.84
C GLU A 194 13.61 -2.09 -11.13
N PRO A 195 13.70 -1.58 -9.88
CA PRO A 195 14.92 -1.68 -9.11
C PRO A 195 15.26 -3.16 -8.88
N PRO A 196 16.55 -3.56 -8.88
CA PRO A 196 16.91 -4.94 -8.58
C PRO A 196 16.38 -5.31 -7.19
N PRO A 197 15.95 -6.57 -6.98
CA PRO A 197 15.54 -7.02 -5.66
C PRO A 197 16.69 -6.74 -4.67
N PRO A 198 16.39 -6.33 -3.43
CA PRO A 198 17.44 -6.20 -2.43
C PRO A 198 18.20 -7.53 -2.34
N PRO A 199 19.54 -7.49 -2.14
CA PRO A 199 20.29 -8.71 -1.89
C PRO A 199 19.60 -9.52 -0.79
N PRO A 200 19.54 -10.86 -0.88
CA PRO A 200 19.02 -11.66 0.21
C PRO A 200 19.74 -11.25 1.49
N GLU A 201 18.98 -10.95 2.54
CA GLU A 201 19.59 -10.73 3.85
C GLU A 201 20.47 -11.95 4.15
N PRO A 202 21.74 -11.76 4.56
CA PRO A 202 22.56 -12.90 4.94
C PRO A 202 21.79 -13.68 6.02
N PRO A 203 21.81 -15.02 5.99
CA PRO A 203 21.10 -15.81 6.98
C PRO A 203 21.51 -15.33 8.38
N ALA A 204 20.57 -15.28 9.33
CA ALA A 204 20.83 -14.80 10.68
C ALA A 204 22.01 -15.53 11.37
N ASP A 205 22.34 -16.73 10.88
CA ASP A 205 23.42 -17.59 11.35
C ASP A 205 24.72 -17.44 10.53
N ALA A 206 24.77 -16.57 9.52
CA ALA A 206 26.03 -16.16 8.90
C ALA A 206 26.84 -15.45 9.98
N ALA A 207 27.76 -16.20 10.58
CA ALA A 207 28.62 -15.77 11.66
C ALA A 207 29.08 -14.33 11.40
N TYR A 208 28.68 -13.41 12.29
CA TYR A 208 29.38 -12.16 12.46
C TYR A 208 30.86 -12.55 12.65
N GLU A 209 31.69 -12.38 11.62
CA GLU A 209 33.12 -12.30 11.86
C GLU A 209 33.27 -11.11 12.81
N PRO A 210 33.74 -11.32 14.06
CA PRO A 210 33.97 -10.21 14.96
C PRO A 210 34.87 -9.23 14.24
N VAL A 211 34.40 -8.00 14.05
CA VAL A 211 35.20 -6.94 13.45
C VAL A 211 36.50 -6.89 14.23
N LYS A 212 37.61 -7.29 13.59
CA LYS A 212 38.91 -7.33 14.24
C LYS A 212 39.18 -5.91 14.74
N PRO A 213 39.42 -5.70 16.05
CA PRO A 213 39.66 -4.36 16.58
C PRO A 213 40.75 -3.68 15.75
N PRO A 214 40.61 -2.39 15.41
CA PRO A 214 41.63 -1.67 14.67
C PRO A 214 42.96 -1.82 15.41
N GLU A 215 43.97 -2.25 14.67
CA GLU A 215 45.30 -2.47 15.21
C GLU A 215 45.80 -1.13 15.79
N PRO A 216 46.26 -1.10 17.06
CA PRO A 216 46.67 0.15 17.68
C PRO A 216 47.78 0.80 16.84
N PRO A 217 47.76 2.13 16.67
CA PRO A 217 48.77 2.82 15.86
C PRO A 217 50.16 2.50 16.41
N THR A 218 51.03 2.02 15.53
CA THR A 218 52.43 1.75 15.85
C THR A 218 53.04 3.02 16.47
N PRO A 219 53.66 2.94 17.67
CA PRO A 219 54.30 4.10 18.27
C PRO A 219 55.32 4.68 17.31
N SER A 220 55.05 5.91 16.86
CA SER A 220 55.99 6.65 16.02
C SER A 220 57.26 6.87 16.84
N ALA A 221 58.37 6.27 16.41
CA ALA A 221 59.66 6.42 17.08
C ALA A 221 60.02 7.91 17.11
N VAL A 222 59.99 8.49 18.31
CA VAL A 222 60.51 9.84 18.56
C VAL A 222 62.02 9.74 18.46
N ALA A 223 62.61 10.46 17.49
CA ALA A 223 64.05 10.56 17.35
C ALA A 223 64.65 11.29 18.57
N PRO A 224 65.78 10.82 19.14
CA PRO A 224 66.50 11.57 20.16
C PRO A 224 67.23 12.77 19.54
N GLU A 225 67.21 13.91 20.25
CA GLU A 225 67.97 15.13 19.95
C GLU A 225 69.49 14.94 20.03
#